data_AF-A0A259GWE6-F1
#
_entry.id   AF-A0A259GWE6-F1
#
_cell.length_a   1.000
_cell.length_b   1.000
_cell.length_c   1.000
_cell.angle_alpha   90.00
_cell.angle_beta   90.00
_cell.angle_gamma   90.00
#
_symmetry.space_group_name_H-M   'P 1'
#
loop_
_entity.id
_entity.type
_entity.pdbx_description
1 polymer ?
#
loop_
_entity_poly.entity_id
_entity_poly.type
_entity_poly.pdbx_seq_one_letter_code
_entity_poly.pdbx_strand_id
1 'polypeptide(L)'
;MSSLVGPDDDDDLARGKVPVPNDVQDAIRTLLRWAGDDPAREGLLDTPKRVARAWKEYCQGYGEDPAIHLARQFEEVGGYDEIVLLKDIPFQSHCEHHMAPIIGKAAIAYLPRDKVVGISKLARVLHGFARRLQI
;
A
#
# COMPACT_ATOMS: atom_id res chain seq x y z
N MET A 1 -35.15 10.44 11.04
CA MET A 1 -33.73 10.56 10.68
C MET A 1 -32.93 10.13 11.90
N SER A 2 -32.70 8.83 12.05
CA SER A 2 -31.91 8.27 13.14
C SER A 2 -30.46 8.26 12.68
N SER A 3 -29.58 8.87 13.46
CA SER A 3 -28.15 8.88 13.23
C SER A 3 -27.64 7.44 13.19
N LEU A 4 -27.27 6.96 12.00
CA LEU A 4 -26.68 5.63 11.78
C LEU A 4 -25.19 5.58 12.17
N VAL A 5 -24.72 6.57 12.93
CA VAL A 5 -23.34 6.67 13.39
C VAL A 5 -23.28 5.88 14.70
N GLY A 6 -22.59 4.72 14.67
CA GLY A 6 -22.39 3.93 15.87
C GLY A 6 -21.53 4.71 16.88
N PRO A 7 -21.64 4.44 18.19
CA PRO A 7 -20.88 5.15 19.22
C PRO A 7 -19.35 5.11 19.00
N ASP A 8 -18.85 4.12 18.24
CA ASP A 8 -17.44 3.96 17.91
C ASP A 8 -16.97 4.80 16.71
N ASP A 9 -17.87 5.38 15.92
CA ASP A 9 -17.50 6.18 14.75
C ASP A 9 -17.06 7.61 15.14
N ASP A 10 -17.66 8.19 16.18
CA ASP A 10 -17.30 9.50 16.73
C ASP A 10 -15.89 9.49 17.37
N ASP A 11 -15.53 8.37 18.00
CA ASP A 11 -14.22 8.16 18.64
C ASP A 11 -13.09 7.94 17.61
N ASP A 12 -13.40 7.36 16.44
CA ASP A 12 -12.43 7.19 15.37
C ASP A 12 -12.04 8.53 14.72
N LEU A 13 -13.00 9.43 14.49
CA LEU A 13 -12.70 10.77 13.96
C LEU A 13 -11.82 11.58 14.92
N ALA A 14 -12.10 11.53 16.22
CA ALA A 14 -11.29 12.16 17.25
C ALA A 14 -9.84 11.62 17.29
N ARG A 15 -9.64 10.37 16.87
CA ARG A 15 -8.33 9.69 16.80
C ARG A 15 -7.63 9.84 15.44
N GLY A 16 -8.15 10.69 14.54
CA GLY A 16 -7.54 10.96 13.23
C GLY A 16 -7.59 9.78 12.26
N LYS A 17 -8.49 8.84 12.50
CA LYS A 17 -8.60 7.58 11.79
C LYS A 17 -9.47 7.78 10.54
N VAL A 18 -9.00 7.33 9.36
CA VAL A 18 -9.75 7.39 8.08
C VAL A 18 -11.19 6.85 8.21
N PRO A 19 -12.24 7.62 7.94
CA PRO A 19 -13.62 7.13 8.01
C PRO A 19 -13.86 5.95 7.06
N VAL A 20 -14.59 4.94 7.51
CA VAL A 20 -14.92 3.74 6.72
C VAL A 20 -16.42 3.73 6.40
N PRO A 21 -16.81 3.86 5.12
CA PRO A 21 -18.21 3.81 4.72
C PRO A 21 -18.93 2.52 5.15
N ASN A 22 -20.23 2.62 5.49
CA ASN A 22 -21.01 1.49 5.98
C ASN A 22 -21.11 0.35 4.96
N ASP A 23 -21.26 0.67 3.68
CA ASP A 23 -21.30 -0.32 2.58
C ASP A 23 -19.99 -1.13 2.47
N VAL A 24 -18.84 -0.49 2.67
CA VAL A 24 -17.53 -1.17 2.73
C VAL A 24 -17.46 -2.10 3.94
N GLN A 25 -17.92 -1.65 5.11
CA GLN A 25 -17.97 -2.50 6.31
C GLN A 25 -18.90 -3.70 6.09
N ASP A 26 -20.06 -3.50 5.48
CA ASP A 26 -21.05 -4.55 5.21
C ASP A 26 -20.57 -5.57 4.18
N ALA A 27 -19.78 -5.14 3.18
CA ALA A 27 -19.11 -6.04 2.26
C ALA A 27 -18.15 -6.99 3.00
N ILE A 28 -17.35 -6.45 3.93
CA ILE A 28 -16.42 -7.26 4.72
C ILE A 28 -17.16 -8.18 5.70
N ARG A 29 -18.24 -7.71 6.35
CA ARG A 29 -19.13 -8.57 7.16
C ARG A 29 -19.71 -9.70 6.33
N THR A 30 -20.08 -9.43 5.08
CA THR A 30 -20.60 -10.42 4.16
C THR A 30 -19.55 -11.47 3.81
N LEU A 31 -18.31 -11.06 3.53
CA LEU A 31 -17.20 -11.98 3.30
C LEU A 31 -16.92 -12.85 4.53
N LEU A 32 -16.92 -12.28 5.74
CA LEU A 32 -16.71 -13.03 6.99
C LEU A 32 -17.78 -14.11 7.20
N ARG A 33 -19.06 -13.77 7.03
CA ARG A 33 -20.16 -14.75 7.11
C ARG A 33 -20.03 -15.83 6.05
N TRP A 34 -19.73 -15.43 4.82
CA TRP A 34 -19.61 -16.37 3.71
C TRP A 34 -18.43 -17.33 3.89
N ALA A 35 -17.34 -16.87 4.51
CA ALA A 35 -16.21 -17.72 4.88
C ALA A 35 -16.52 -18.70 6.03
N GLY A 36 -17.66 -18.55 6.71
CA GLY A 36 -18.13 -19.45 7.77
C GLY A 36 -17.89 -18.98 9.20
N ASP A 37 -17.48 -17.72 9.42
CA ASP A 37 -17.29 -17.13 10.75
C ASP A 37 -18.48 -16.22 11.15
N ASP A 38 -18.63 -15.91 12.43
CA ASP A 38 -19.66 -15.02 12.96
C ASP A 38 -19.12 -13.58 13.16
N PRO A 39 -19.52 -12.59 12.34
CA PRO A 39 -19.06 -11.21 12.50
C PRO A 39 -19.47 -10.54 13.82
N ALA A 40 -20.43 -11.10 14.55
CA ALA A 40 -20.89 -10.56 15.83
C ALA A 40 -20.02 -11.01 17.02
N ARG A 41 -19.08 -11.96 16.83
CA ARG A 41 -18.17 -12.35 17.92
C ARG A 41 -17.22 -11.21 18.26
N GLU A 42 -16.86 -11.10 19.54
CA GLU A 42 -16.05 -10.00 20.11
C GLU A 42 -14.85 -9.62 19.24
N GLY A 43 -14.07 -10.62 18.78
CA GLY A 43 -12.87 -10.37 17.97
C GLY A 43 -13.13 -9.81 16.55
N LEU A 44 -14.35 -9.90 16.03
CA LEU A 44 -14.71 -9.49 14.67
C LEU A 44 -15.54 -8.20 14.58
N LEU A 45 -16.07 -7.69 15.69
CA LEU A 45 -16.91 -6.48 15.68
C LEU A 45 -16.26 -5.32 14.90
N ASP A 46 -14.97 -5.09 15.16
CA ASP A 46 -14.17 -4.04 14.53
C ASP A 46 -13.37 -4.49 13.29
N THR A 47 -13.40 -5.79 12.96
CA THR A 47 -12.67 -6.32 11.79
C THR A 47 -13.04 -5.61 10.48
N PRO A 48 -14.32 -5.31 10.18
CA PRO A 48 -14.68 -4.57 8.98
C PRO A 48 -13.97 -3.23 8.84
N LYS A 49 -13.90 -2.45 9.93
CA LYS A 49 -13.17 -1.17 9.95
C LYS A 49 -11.67 -1.38 9.76
N ARG A 50 -11.08 -2.34 10.48
CA ARG A 50 -9.62 -2.63 10.41
C ARG A 50 -9.20 -3.08 9.00
N VAL A 51 -9.95 -4.00 8.40
CA VAL A 51 -9.67 -4.53 7.06
C VAL A 51 -9.81 -3.43 6.00
N ALA A 52 -10.84 -2.60 6.07
CA ALA A 52 -11.02 -1.51 5.12
C ALA A 52 -9.87 -0.48 5.19
N ARG A 53 -9.43 -0.13 6.41
CA ARG A 53 -8.27 0.76 6.62
C ARG A 53 -6.97 0.13 6.12
N ALA A 54 -6.78 -1.17 6.36
CA ALA A 54 -5.62 -1.90 5.84
C ALA A 54 -5.57 -1.85 4.31
N TRP A 55 -6.71 -2.04 3.63
CA TRP A 55 -6.79 -1.89 2.16
C TRP A 55 -6.40 -0.49 1.69
N LYS A 56 -6.76 0.58 2.42
CA LYS A 56 -6.31 1.94 2.09
C LYS A 56 -4.79 2.10 2.23
N GLU A 57 -4.17 1.44 3.21
CA GLU A 57 -2.71 1.43 3.36
C GLU A 57 -2.02 0.62 2.25
N TYR A 58 -2.52 -0.58 1.97
CA TYR A 58 -1.97 -1.48 0.95
C TYR A 58 -2.05 -0.89 -0.45
N CYS A 59 -3.07 -0.07 -0.70
CA CYS A 59 -3.34 0.55 -2.00
C CYS A 59 -3.01 2.06 -2.04
N GLN A 60 -2.24 2.59 -1.08
CA GLN A 60 -1.90 4.02 -1.04
C GLN A 60 -1.11 4.48 -2.28
N GLY A 61 -0.42 3.56 -2.96
CA GLY A 61 0.35 3.83 -4.16
C GLY A 61 -0.47 4.32 -5.35
N TYR A 62 -1.80 4.15 -5.36
CA TYR A 62 -2.67 4.77 -6.37
C TYR A 62 -2.78 6.30 -6.22
N GLY A 63 -2.56 6.83 -5.01
CA GLY A 63 -2.53 8.28 -4.76
C GLY A 63 -1.17 8.92 -4.98
N GLU A 64 -0.18 8.13 -5.40
CA GLU A 64 1.20 8.57 -5.63
C GLU A 64 1.55 8.47 -7.12
N ASP A 65 2.38 9.40 -7.60
CA ASP A 65 3.14 9.23 -8.84
C ASP A 65 4.58 8.81 -8.48
N PRO A 66 4.92 7.51 -8.60
CA PRO A 66 6.24 7.03 -8.23
C PRO A 66 7.37 7.64 -9.08
N ALA A 67 7.06 8.09 -10.31
CA ALA A 67 8.06 8.64 -11.23
C ALA A 67 8.72 9.92 -10.70
N ILE A 68 8.03 10.68 -9.85
CA ILE A 68 8.55 11.90 -9.22
C ILE A 68 9.85 11.61 -8.44
N HIS A 69 10.01 10.42 -7.88
CA HIS A 69 11.23 10.05 -7.16
C HIS A 69 12.48 10.00 -8.05
N LEU A 70 12.31 9.73 -9.35
CA LEU A 70 13.40 9.68 -10.33
C LEU A 70 13.98 11.07 -10.67
N ALA A 71 13.27 12.15 -10.31
CA ALA A 71 13.72 13.52 -10.57
C ALA A 71 14.95 13.92 -9.73
N ARG A 72 15.23 13.21 -8.62
CA ARG A 72 16.43 13.47 -7.81
C ARG A 72 17.64 12.77 -8.43
N GLN A 73 18.35 13.52 -9.27
CA GLN A 73 19.52 13.07 -10.02
C GLN A 73 20.79 13.80 -9.58
N PHE A 74 21.93 13.18 -9.82
CA PHE A 74 23.26 13.72 -9.57
C PHE A 74 24.06 13.67 -10.87
N GLU A 75 24.66 14.80 -11.25
CA GLU A 75 25.44 14.98 -12.49
C GLU A 75 26.95 14.77 -12.26
N GLU A 76 27.42 14.90 -11.02
CA GLU A 76 28.83 14.76 -10.63
C GLU A 76 29.22 13.28 -10.48
N VAL A 77 29.05 12.48 -11.55
CA VAL A 77 29.46 11.07 -11.56
C VAL A 77 30.88 10.85 -12.12
N GLY A 78 31.58 11.91 -12.54
CA GLY A 78 32.97 11.81 -12.98
C GLY A 78 33.20 10.86 -14.16
N GLY A 79 32.18 10.64 -15.00
CA GLY A 79 32.24 9.67 -16.11
C GLY A 79 31.93 8.23 -15.71
N TYR A 80 31.32 7.98 -14.55
CA TYR A 80 30.88 6.64 -14.13
C TYR A 80 29.94 6.02 -15.18
N ASP A 81 30.44 4.98 -15.86
CA ASP A 81 29.79 4.24 -16.95
C ASP A 81 29.59 2.75 -16.60
N GLU A 82 29.67 2.41 -15.32
CA GLU A 82 29.42 1.05 -14.83
C GLU A 82 27.96 0.87 -14.36
N ILE A 83 27.57 -0.39 -14.13
CA ILE A 83 26.22 -0.74 -13.68
C ILE A 83 25.96 -0.21 -12.28
N VAL A 84 24.90 0.55 -12.11
CA VAL A 84 24.31 0.83 -10.80
C VAL A 84 23.34 -0.30 -10.46
N LEU A 85 23.61 -1.04 -9.39
CA LEU A 85 22.79 -2.14 -8.92
C LEU A 85 22.33 -1.90 -7.47
N LEU A 86 21.02 -1.83 -7.27
CA LEU A 86 20.38 -1.92 -5.96
C LEU A 86 19.64 -3.26 -5.87
N LYS A 87 20.11 -4.16 -5.01
CA LYS A 87 19.55 -5.51 -4.83
C LYS A 87 18.95 -5.69 -3.45
N ASP A 88 18.25 -6.82 -3.27
CA ASP A 88 17.65 -7.24 -2.00
C ASP A 88 16.65 -6.23 -1.42
N ILE A 89 15.96 -5.45 -2.28
CA ILE A 89 14.97 -4.47 -1.82
C ILE A 89 13.72 -5.23 -1.38
N PRO A 90 13.37 -5.28 -0.07
CA PRO A 90 12.17 -5.95 0.36
C PRO A 90 10.95 -5.17 -0.13
N PHE A 91 9.93 -5.89 -0.60
CA PHE A 91 8.65 -5.29 -0.95
C PHE A 91 7.50 -6.24 -0.63
N GLN A 92 6.32 -5.63 -0.47
CA GLN A 92 5.04 -6.32 -0.40
C GLN A 92 4.10 -5.65 -1.41
N SER A 93 3.30 -6.46 -2.08
CA SER A 93 2.19 -6.06 -2.95
C SER A 93 0.99 -6.98 -2.71
N HIS A 94 -0.07 -6.82 -3.49
CA HIS A 94 -1.22 -7.72 -3.50
C HIS A 94 -1.56 -8.11 -4.93
N CYS A 95 -1.76 -9.41 -5.17
CA CYS A 95 -2.16 -9.93 -6.47
C CYS A 95 -3.55 -9.41 -6.83
N GLU A 96 -3.74 -8.81 -8.00
CA GLU A 96 -5.04 -8.29 -8.41
C GLU A 96 -6.10 -9.39 -8.61
N HIS A 97 -5.67 -10.59 -8.98
CA HIS A 97 -6.56 -11.73 -9.22
C HIS A 97 -7.17 -12.32 -7.94
N HIS A 98 -6.42 -12.30 -6.84
CA HIS A 98 -6.77 -13.02 -5.62
C HIS A 98 -6.80 -12.14 -4.38
N MET A 99 -6.36 -10.88 -4.50
CA MET A 99 -6.15 -9.96 -3.39
C MET A 99 -5.20 -10.50 -2.30
N ALA A 100 -4.41 -11.52 -2.64
CA ALA A 100 -3.48 -12.18 -1.74
C ALA A 100 -2.11 -11.47 -1.74
N PRO A 101 -1.36 -11.48 -0.62
CA PRO A 101 -0.05 -10.83 -0.55
C PRO A 101 0.96 -11.43 -1.53
N ILE A 102 1.70 -10.55 -2.21
CA ILE A 102 2.94 -10.88 -2.91
C ILE A 102 4.07 -10.35 -2.04
N ILE A 103 4.96 -11.23 -1.55
CA ILE A 103 6.05 -10.86 -0.67
C ILE A 103 7.35 -11.33 -1.29
N GLY A 104 8.33 -10.43 -1.40
CA GLY A 104 9.58 -10.78 -2.04
C GLY A 104 10.66 -9.72 -1.93
N LYS A 105 11.66 -9.89 -2.79
CA LYS A 105 12.76 -8.95 -2.97
C LYS A 105 12.90 -8.58 -4.44
N ALA A 106 13.22 -7.33 -4.71
CA ALA A 106 13.51 -6.85 -6.04
C ALA A 106 14.98 -6.46 -6.19
N ALA A 107 15.47 -6.50 -7.42
CA ALA A 107 16.72 -5.91 -7.83
C ALA A 107 16.46 -4.92 -8.97
N ILE A 108 17.05 -3.73 -8.87
CA ILE A 108 16.97 -2.68 -9.87
C ILE A 108 18.39 -2.41 -10.34
N ALA A 109 18.61 -2.56 -11.64
CA ALA A 109 19.89 -2.29 -12.30
C ALA A 109 19.68 -1.37 -13.48
N TYR A 110 20.60 -0.43 -13.69
CA TYR A 110 20.64 0.38 -14.90
C TYR A 110 22.07 0.84 -15.19
N LEU A 111 22.33 1.17 -16.46
CA LEU A 111 23.57 1.77 -16.91
C LEU A 111 23.35 3.29 -17.02
N PRO A 112 23.97 4.12 -16.16
CA PRO A 112 23.88 5.56 -16.27
C PRO A 112 24.60 6.05 -17.54
N ARG A 113 24.14 7.17 -18.10
CA ARG A 113 24.87 7.92 -19.14
C ARG A 113 25.56 9.12 -18.51
N ASP A 114 24.78 10.15 -18.21
CA ASP A 114 25.32 11.40 -17.66
C ASP A 114 24.88 11.66 -16.22
N LYS A 115 23.87 10.92 -15.75
CA LYS A 115 23.21 11.16 -14.46
C LYS A 115 22.94 9.87 -13.72
N VAL A 116 23.10 9.95 -12.40
CA VAL A 116 22.73 8.88 -11.47
C VAL A 116 21.54 9.30 -10.63
N VAL A 117 20.53 8.43 -10.57
CA VAL A 117 19.39 8.57 -9.66
C VAL A 117 19.86 8.24 -8.23
N GLY A 118 19.43 9.03 -7.25
CA GLY A 118 19.73 8.75 -5.85
C GLY A 118 19.27 7.33 -5.46
N ILE A 119 20.17 6.51 -4.92
CA ILE A 119 19.94 5.08 -4.67
C ILE A 119 18.65 4.83 -3.87
N SER A 120 18.40 5.63 -2.81
CA SER A 120 17.19 5.51 -1.99
C SER A 120 15.88 5.83 -2.72
N LYS A 121 15.94 6.49 -3.89
CA LYS A 121 14.78 6.81 -4.71
C LYS A 121 14.32 5.62 -5.56
N LEU A 122 15.24 4.76 -6.00
CA LEU A 122 14.90 3.53 -6.71
C LEU A 122 13.97 2.64 -5.88
N ALA A 123 14.28 2.49 -4.58
CA ALA A 123 13.41 1.75 -3.66
C ALA A 123 12.03 2.41 -3.50
N ARG A 124 11.95 3.75 -3.46
CA ARG A 124 10.66 4.46 -3.35
C ARG A 124 9.79 4.30 -4.59
N VAL A 125 10.39 4.28 -5.78
CA VAL A 125 9.67 3.97 -7.03
C VAL A 125 9.04 2.59 -6.94
N LEU A 126 9.84 1.58 -6.57
CA LEU A 126 9.35 0.21 -6.37
C LEU A 126 8.19 0.19 -5.36
N HIS A 127 8.33 0.81 -4.20
CA HIS A 127 7.30 0.81 -3.15
C HIS A 127 6.02 1.53 -3.57
N GLY A 128 6.11 2.63 -4.32
CA GLY A 128 4.95 3.35 -4.85
C GLY A 128 4.13 2.50 -5.82
N PHE A 129 4.77 1.66 -6.64
CA PHE A 129 4.07 0.69 -7.49
C PHE A 129 3.61 -0.55 -6.72
N ALA A 130 4.42 -1.06 -5.78
CA ALA A 130 4.10 -2.25 -5.00
C ALA A 130 2.89 -2.05 -4.07
N ARG A 131 2.60 -0.81 -3.65
CA ARG A 131 1.42 -0.47 -2.85
C ARG A 131 0.16 -0.31 -3.71
N ARG A 132 -0.09 -1.27 -4.59
CA ARG A 132 -1.24 -1.38 -5.50
C ARG A 132 -1.65 -2.84 -5.65
N LEU A 133 -2.77 -3.09 -6.35
CA LEU A 133 -3.02 -4.42 -6.89
C LEU A 133 -2.12 -4.61 -8.12
N GLN A 134 -1.44 -5.75 -8.22
CA GLN A 134 -0.40 -6.04 -9.22
C GLN A 134 -0.54 -7.48 -9.77
N ILE A 135 0.14 -7.72 -10.89
CA ILE A 135 0.31 -9.05 -11.52
C ILE A 135 1.62 -9.71 -11.13
#